data_AF-A0A0H2R9W7-F1
#
_entry.id   AF-A0A0H2R9W7-F1
#
_cell.length_a   1.000
_cell.length_b   1.000
_cell.length_c   1.000
_cell.angle_alpha   90.00
_cell.angle_beta   90.00
_cell.angle_gamma   90.00
#
_symmetry.space_group_name_H-M   'P 1'
#
loop_
_entity.id
_entity.type
_entity.pdbx_description
1 polymer ?
#
loop_
_entity_poly.entity_id
_entity_poly.type
_entity_poly.pdbx_seq_one_letter_code
_entity_poly.pdbx_strand_id
1 'polypeptide(L)' 'MPANYNAGVFESCLGDDDLPMGVYGTSTWYQGVNPTPSAHPAASSSSCHTVPTVSVSPAKKRRDGMLTVHAGEPTAAP' A
#
# COMPACT_ATOMS: atom_id res chain seq x y z
N MET A 1 -13.99 -5.63 -0.67
CA MET A 1 -12.99 -6.36 -1.51
C MET A 1 -12.08 -5.39 -2.28
N PRO A 2 -10.99 -5.82 -2.95
CA PRO A 2 -10.13 -4.89 -3.71
C PRO A 2 -10.90 -4.14 -4.79
N ALA A 3 -10.69 -2.83 -4.86
CA ALA A 3 -11.35 -1.93 -5.80
C ALA A 3 -10.74 -1.96 -7.22
N ASN A 4 -9.46 -2.32 -7.33
CA ASN A 4 -8.72 -2.29 -8.59
C ASN A 4 -7.57 -3.33 -8.57
N TYR A 5 -7.42 -4.08 -9.66
CA TYR A 5 -6.37 -5.08 -9.86
C TYR A 5 -5.28 -4.65 -10.86
N ASN A 6 -5.36 -3.42 -11.38
CA ASN A 6 -4.38 -2.91 -12.33
C ASN A 6 -2.98 -2.85 -11.70
N ALA A 7 -1.97 -3.28 -12.46
CA ALA A 7 -0.60 -3.27 -12.00
C ALA A 7 -0.11 -1.85 -11.68
N GLY A 8 0.64 -1.70 -10.58
CA GLY A 8 1.23 -0.43 -10.18
C GLY A 8 0.26 0.58 -9.56
N VAL A 9 -1.01 0.24 -9.43
CA VAL A 9 -2.03 1.07 -8.79
C VAL A 9 -2.16 0.65 -7.33
N PHE A 10 -1.99 1.61 -6.42
CA PHE A 10 -2.13 1.40 -4.99
C PHE A 10 -3.13 2.41 -4.45
N GLU A 11 -4.29 1.92 -4.05
CA GLU A 11 -5.41 2.75 -3.60
C GLU A 11 -5.97 2.20 -2.28
N SER A 12 -6.48 3.10 -1.46
CA SER A 12 -7.33 2.77 -0.33
C SER A 12 -8.75 3.21 -0.66
N CYS A 13 -9.70 2.27 -0.66
CA CYS A 13 -11.10 2.51 -1.00
C CYS A 13 -12.02 1.81 0.02
N LEU A 14 -13.25 2.30 0.12
CA LEU A 14 -14.36 1.54 0.71
C LEU A 14 -14.92 0.62 -0.37
N GLY A 15 -14.59 -0.67 -0.28
CA GLY A 15 -15.02 -1.67 -1.26
C GLY A 15 -16.12 -2.57 -0.70
N ASP A 16 -17.14 -2.83 -1.50
CA ASP A 16 -18.23 -3.74 -1.17
C ASP A 16 -17.74 -5.20 -1.08
N ASP A 17 -18.55 -6.05 -0.46
CA ASP A 17 -18.35 -7.50 -0.50
C ASP A 17 -18.76 -8.06 -1.87
N ASP A 18 -17.98 -9.01 -2.40
CA ASP A 18 -18.19 -9.63 -3.70
C ASP A 18 -17.73 -11.12 -3.67
N LEU A 19 -17.39 -11.71 -4.81
CA LEU A 19 -16.93 -13.09 -4.95
C LEU A 19 -15.63 -13.35 -4.16
N PRO A 20 -15.59 -14.33 -3.24
CA PRO A 20 -14.41 -14.59 -2.43
C PRO A 20 -13.23 -15.08 -3.28
N MET A 21 -12.09 -14.40 -3.16
CA MET A 21 -10.87 -14.71 -3.93
C MET A 21 -10.46 -16.17 -3.73
N GLY A 22 -10.26 -16.89 -4.84
CA GLY A 22 -9.89 -18.29 -4.81
C GLY A 22 -11.08 -19.26 -4.83
N VAL A 23 -12.32 -18.79 -4.78
CA VAL A 23 -13.52 -19.64 -4.95
C VAL A 23 -14.14 -19.36 -6.31
N TYR A 24 -14.20 -20.39 -7.15
CA TYR A 24 -14.75 -20.33 -8.50
C TYR A 24 -15.95 -21.25 -8.59
N GLY A 25 -17.16 -20.67 -8.55
CA GLY A 25 -18.41 -21.42 -8.45
C GLY A 25 -18.51 -22.13 -7.09
N THR A 26 -18.49 -23.46 -7.09
CA THR A 26 -18.58 -24.30 -5.88
C THR A 26 -17.24 -24.91 -5.46
N SER A 27 -16.12 -24.48 -6.05
CA SER A 27 -14.80 -25.07 -5.82
C SER A 27 -13.75 -24.03 -5.43
N THR A 28 -12.80 -24.41 -4.59
CA THR A 28 -11.68 -23.56 -4.17
C THR A 28 -10.42 -23.93 -4.96
N TRP A 29 -9.72 -22.92 -5.49
CA TRP A 29 -8.45 -23.08 -6.16
C TRP A 29 -7.29 -23.12 -5.15
N TYR A 30 -6.25 -23.88 -5.49
CA TYR A 30 -5.02 -23.99 -4.72
C TYR A 30 -3.79 -23.87 -5.63
N GLN A 31 -2.66 -23.46 -5.05
CA GLN A 31 -1.43 -23.20 -5.80
C GLN A 31 -0.89 -24.45 -6.51
N GLY A 32 -0.26 -24.23 -7.68
CA GLY A 32 0.36 -25.30 -8.48
C GLY A 32 -0.55 -25.95 -9.52
N VAL A 33 -1.81 -25.55 -9.62
CA VAL A 33 -2.74 -26.02 -10.67
C VAL A 33 -2.62 -25.16 -11.93
N ASN A 34 -2.57 -25.80 -13.11
CA ASN A 34 -2.50 -25.15 -14.41
C ASN A 34 -3.72 -25.51 -15.29
N PRO A 35 -4.40 -24.53 -15.93
CA PRO A 35 -4.13 -23.10 -15.86
C PRO A 35 -4.55 -22.49 -14.52
N THR A 36 -3.83 -21.42 -14.12
CA THR A 36 -4.35 -20.50 -13.10
C THR A 36 -5.63 -19.87 -13.64
N PRO A 37 -6.76 -19.92 -12.91
CA PRO A 37 -8.00 -19.27 -13.33
C PRO A 37 -7.82 -17.76 -13.53
N SER A 38 -8.72 -17.16 -14.32
CA SER A 38 -8.80 -15.70 -14.43
C SER A 38 -9.07 -15.07 -13.07
N ALA A 39 -8.55 -13.86 -12.85
CA ALA A 39 -8.88 -13.06 -11.67
C ALA A 39 -10.40 -12.80 -11.60
N HIS A 40 -10.90 -12.66 -10.38
CA HIS A 40 -12.26 -12.19 -10.14
C HIS A 40 -12.42 -10.75 -10.62
N PRO A 41 -13.65 -10.33 -10.99
CA PRO A 41 -13.93 -8.92 -11.24
C PRO A 41 -13.62 -8.07 -9.99
N ALA A 42 -13.26 -6.82 -10.21
CA ALA A 42 -13.12 -5.86 -9.12
C ALA A 42 -14.50 -5.55 -8.53
N ALA A 43 -14.57 -5.49 -7.21
CA ALA A 43 -15.80 -5.13 -6.52
C ALA A 43 -16.13 -3.65 -6.73
N SER A 44 -17.41 -3.33 -6.61
CA SER A 44 -17.86 -1.94 -6.47
C SER A 44 -17.14 -1.27 -5.30
N SER A 45 -16.78 0.01 -5.49
CA SER A 45 -16.04 0.77 -4.49
C SER A 45 -16.32 2.27 -4.56
N SER A 46 -16.04 2.95 -3.46
CA SER A 46 -16.20 4.40 -3.29
C SER A 46 -15.08 4.99 -2.42
N SER A 47 -14.99 6.31 -2.39
CA SER A 47 -14.02 7.06 -1.55
C SER A 47 -12.57 6.59 -1.72
N CYS A 48 -12.16 6.39 -2.98
CA CYS A 48 -10.81 5.92 -3.31
C CYS A 48 -9.77 7.03 -3.21
N HIS A 49 -8.63 6.70 -2.61
CA HIS A 49 -7.48 7.58 -2.50
C HIS A 49 -6.17 6.85 -2.79
N THR A 50 -5.33 7.47 -3.62
CA THR A 50 -4.02 6.92 -3.97
C THR A 50 -3.12 6.89 -2.76
N VAL A 51 -2.52 5.73 -2.48
CA VAL A 51 -1.54 5.57 -1.42
C VAL A 51 -0.14 5.40 -2.02
N PRO A 52 0.87 6.11 -1.51
CA PRO A 52 2.23 5.96 -2.00
C PRO A 52 2.73 4.54 -1.70
N THR A 53 3.35 3.92 -2.71
CA THR A 53 4.00 2.63 -2.52
C THR A 53 5.35 2.79 -1.83
N VAL A 54 5.82 1.71 -1.21
CA VAL A 54 7.18 1.68 -0.63
C VAL A 54 8.21 1.76 -1.76
N SER A 55 9.14 2.71 -1.67
CA SER A 55 10.27 2.80 -2.61
C SER A 55 11.52 2.19 -1.98
N VAL A 56 12.41 1.62 -2.80
CA VAL A 56 13.69 1.00 -2.37
C VAL A 56 14.76 2.01 -1.93
N SER A 57 14.34 3.16 -1.39
CA SER A 57 15.26 4.17 -0.87
C SER A 57 15.83 3.75 0.49
N PRO A 58 17.10 4.02 0.81
CA PRO A 58 17.66 3.71 2.13
C PRO A 58 16.81 4.34 3.24
N ALA A 59 16.31 3.51 4.16
CA ALA A 59 15.46 3.94 5.28
C ALA A 59 16.13 4.94 6.26
N LYS A 60 17.40 5.30 6.06
CA LYS A 60 18.14 6.29 6.83
C LYS A 60 18.59 7.47 5.95
N LYS A 61 17.72 8.46 5.75
CA LYS A 61 18.13 9.82 5.31
C LYS A 61 17.54 10.93 6.19
N ARG A 62 17.10 10.59 7.40
CA ARG A 62 16.50 11.53 8.37
C ARG A 62 17.07 11.32 9.78
N ARG A 63 18.39 11.18 9.92
CA ARG A 63 19.07 11.31 11.23
C ARG A 63 20.10 12.45 11.29
N ASP A 64 20.47 13.06 10.15
CA ASP A 64 21.39 14.21 10.14
C ASP A 64 20.70 15.57 10.31
N GLY A 65 19.37 15.66 10.19
CA GLY A 65 18.66 16.95 10.28
C GLY A 65 18.19 17.36 11.67
N MET A 66 18.19 16.46 12.66
CA MET A 66 17.66 16.74 14.01
C MET A 66 18.75 16.89 15.08
N LEU A 67 20.04 16.77 14.71
CA LEU A 67 21.15 17.03 15.63
C LEU A 67 21.67 18.48 15.56
N THR A 68 21.32 19.23 14.51
CA THR A 68 21.87 20.58 14.24
C THR A 68 20.91 21.72 14.63
N VAL A 69 20.02 21.52 15.59
CA VAL A 69 19.17 22.61 16.14
C VAL A 69 19.52 22.96 17.60
N HIS A 70 20.43 22.22 18.24
CA HIS A 70 20.82 22.48 19.63
C HIS A 70 22.34 22.53 19.83
N ALA A 71 23.02 23.46 19.16
CA ALA A 71 24.39 23.82 19.55
C ALA A 71 24.67 25.29 19.20
N GLY A 72 24.48 26.17 20.18
CA GLY A 72 25.27 27.39 20.32
C GLY A 72 24.50 28.70 20.30
N GLU A 73 24.17 29.22 21.48
CA GLU A 73 24.41 30.64 21.77
C GLU A 73 24.79 30.78 23.26
N PRO A 74 26.07 31.06 23.58
CA PRO A 74 26.48 31.46 24.92
C PRO A 74 26.34 32.99 25.09
N THR A 75 25.59 33.36 26.12
CA THR A 75 25.48 34.68 26.73
C THR A 75 26.82 35.45 26.81
N ALA A 76 26.82 36.72 26.40
CA ALA A 76 27.66 37.75 27.03
C ALA A 76 27.05 39.15 26.83
N ALA A 77 26.84 39.84 27.95
CA ALA A 77 26.45 41.25 28.07
C ALA A 77 27.61 42.20 27.71
N PRO A 78 27.31 43.50 27.57
CA PRO A 78 27.88 44.46 28.52
C PRO A 78 26.84 45.08 29.46
#